data_AF-A0A2E5Y1Y7-F1
#
_entry.id   AF-A0A2E5Y1Y7-F1
#
_cell.length_a   1.000
_cell.length_b   1.000
_cell.length_c   1.000
_cell.angle_alpha   90.00
_cell.angle_beta   90.00
_cell.angle_gamma   90.00
#
_symmetry.space_group_name_H-M   'P 1'
#
loop_
_entity.id
_entity.type
_entity.pdbx_description
1 polymer ?
#
loop_
_entity_poly.entity_id
_entity_poly.type
_entity_poly.pdbx_seq_one_letter_code
_entity_poly.pdbx_strand_id
1 'polypeptide(L)'
;MRIYLLIILFSYSVCFAETPKKVRGKKKEKIVYDIGPCHEPEDPLIAKAKKEGMLSIPLLSLFKYRKLVKECKKTGHRKTIKEINQIDYKRAYRHSSTMTGWTSNHAMCATIVIFYFYIGLVLANK
;
A
#
# COMPACT_ATOMS: atom_id res chain seq x y z
N MET A 1 -3.95 39.95 4.42
CA MET A 1 -3.13 39.05 5.27
C MET A 1 -3.93 37.97 6.02
N ARG A 2 -5.03 38.28 6.72
CA ARG A 2 -5.81 37.30 7.51
C ARG A 2 -6.26 36.04 6.74
N ILE A 3 -6.69 36.20 5.49
CA ILE A 3 -7.12 35.07 4.63
C ILE A 3 -5.95 34.11 4.34
N TYR A 4 -4.77 34.61 4.03
CA TYR A 4 -3.60 33.77 3.75
C TYR A 4 -3.15 32.97 4.98
N LEU A 5 -3.21 33.57 6.17
CA LEU A 5 -2.87 32.92 7.43
C LEU A 5 -3.86 31.79 7.76
N LEU A 6 -5.14 31.98 7.46
CA LEU A 6 -6.16 30.93 7.60
C LEU A 6 -5.94 29.78 6.62
N ILE A 7 -5.57 30.03 5.36
CA ILE A 7 -5.35 28.94 4.41
C ILE A 7 -4.06 28.18 4.73
N ILE A 8 -3.01 28.86 5.22
CA ILE A 8 -1.80 28.20 5.71
C ILE A 8 -2.14 27.27 6.87
N LEU A 9 -2.87 27.75 7.89
CA LEU A 9 -3.30 26.92 9.02
C LEU A 9 -4.19 25.74 8.59
N PHE A 10 -5.06 25.94 7.60
CA PHE A 10 -5.91 24.89 7.05
C PHE A 10 -5.11 23.84 6.23
N SER A 11 -4.05 24.26 5.54
CA SER A 11 -3.17 23.34 4.81
C SER A 11 -2.30 22.49 5.74
N TYR A 12 -1.82 23.07 6.85
CA TYR A 12 -1.09 22.33 7.88
C TYR A 12 -1.97 21.27 8.57
N SER A 13 -3.23 21.60 8.87
CA SER A 13 -4.15 20.64 9.50
C SER A 13 -4.53 19.48 8.57
N VAL A 14 -4.66 19.73 7.26
CA VAL A 14 -4.91 18.67 6.27
C VAL A 14 -3.68 17.78 6.05
N CYS A 15 -2.47 18.35 6.05
CA CYS A 15 -1.23 17.59 5.91
C CYS A 15 -0.98 16.61 7.09
N PHE A 16 -1.48 16.94 8.28
CA PHE A 16 -1.31 16.12 9.50
C PHE A 16 -2.51 15.22 9.82
N ALA A 17 -3.59 15.26 9.03
CA ALA A 17 -4.75 14.42 9.26
C ALA A 17 -4.41 12.95 8.93
N GLU A 18 -4.16 12.15 9.96
CA GLU A 18 -3.99 10.70 9.83
C GLU A 18 -5.30 10.07 9.37
N THR A 19 -5.29 9.46 8.17
CA THR A 19 -6.46 8.75 7.68
C THR A 19 -6.72 7.50 8.53
N PRO A 20 -7.94 7.27 9.05
CA PRO A 20 -8.25 6.10 9.86
C PRO A 20 -8.09 4.80 9.05
N LYS A 21 -7.36 3.83 9.61
CA LYS A 21 -7.15 2.51 8.98
C LYS A 21 -8.47 1.72 8.93
N LYS A 22 -9.00 1.50 7.73
CA LYS A 22 -10.19 0.67 7.51
C LYS A 22 -9.85 -0.81 7.77
N VAL A 23 -10.33 -1.37 8.88
CA VAL A 23 -10.17 -2.80 9.21
C VAL A 23 -11.08 -3.62 8.28
N ARG A 24 -10.48 -4.38 7.36
CA ARG A 24 -11.21 -5.23 6.39
C ARG A 24 -11.59 -6.56 7.07
N GLY A 25 -12.89 -6.77 7.30
CA GLY A 25 -13.43 -7.97 7.95
C GLY A 25 -13.12 -9.28 7.20
N LYS A 26 -12.78 -10.34 7.94
CA LYS A 26 -12.43 -11.67 7.40
C LYS A 26 -13.69 -12.54 7.24
N LYS A 27 -14.01 -12.94 6.00
CA LYS A 27 -15.06 -13.93 5.69
C LYS A 27 -14.55 -15.35 5.98
N LYS A 28 -15.27 -16.15 6.78
CA LYS A 28 -15.00 -17.58 7.00
C LYS A 28 -15.41 -18.36 5.76
N GLU A 29 -14.54 -19.25 5.31
CA GLU A 29 -14.71 -20.06 4.09
C GLU A 29 -14.28 -21.50 4.41
N LYS A 30 -15.07 -22.47 3.97
CA LYS A 30 -14.92 -23.93 4.22
C LYS A 30 -13.65 -24.45 3.51
N ILE A 31 -12.91 -25.35 4.15
CA ILE A 31 -11.61 -25.85 3.65
C ILE A 31 -11.84 -27.26 3.08
N VAL A 32 -11.52 -27.45 1.80
CA VAL A 32 -11.41 -28.76 1.14
C VAL A 32 -9.92 -28.99 0.90
N TYR A 33 -9.39 -30.12 1.37
CA TYR A 33 -7.98 -30.44 1.22
C TYR A 33 -7.81 -31.21 -0.08
N ASP A 34 -7.28 -30.55 -1.10
CA ASP A 34 -7.01 -31.11 -2.43
C ASP A 34 -5.59 -30.75 -2.86
N ILE A 35 -4.99 -31.59 -3.70
CA ILE A 35 -3.66 -31.40 -4.29
C ILE A 35 -3.73 -30.15 -5.19
N GLY A 36 -3.25 -29.01 -4.69
CA GLY A 36 -3.30 -27.72 -5.39
C GLY A 36 -1.93 -27.21 -5.82
N PRO A 37 -1.87 -26.11 -6.60
CA PRO A 37 -0.63 -25.51 -7.14
C PRO A 37 0.32 -24.91 -6.07
N CYS A 38 -0.04 -25.09 -4.79
CA CYS A 38 0.80 -24.79 -3.64
C CYS A 38 1.54 -26.02 -3.10
N HIS A 39 1.40 -27.18 -3.77
CA HIS A 39 2.21 -28.37 -3.57
C HIS A 39 3.04 -28.63 -4.84
N GLU A 40 4.16 -29.34 -4.66
CA GLU A 40 5.17 -29.58 -5.69
C GLU A 40 4.60 -29.97 -7.06
N PRO A 41 5.03 -29.28 -8.15
CA PRO A 41 6.01 -28.18 -8.18
C PRO A 41 5.43 -26.81 -7.75
N GLU A 42 6.09 -26.13 -6.81
CA GLU A 42 5.71 -24.75 -6.42
C GLU A 42 5.97 -23.77 -7.59
N ASP A 43 4.96 -22.98 -7.96
CA ASP A 43 5.13 -21.91 -8.95
C ASP A 43 6.24 -20.91 -8.52
N PRO A 44 7.10 -20.46 -9.45
CA PRO A 44 8.20 -19.52 -9.13
C PRO A 44 7.70 -18.20 -8.53
N LEU A 45 6.46 -17.81 -8.84
CA LEU A 45 5.79 -16.63 -8.29
C LEU A 45 5.48 -16.78 -6.79
N ILE A 46 5.07 -17.98 -6.36
CA ILE A 46 4.75 -18.27 -4.96
C ILE A 46 6.06 -18.42 -4.18
N ALA A 47 7.05 -19.11 -4.74
CA ALA A 47 8.38 -19.24 -4.14
C ALA A 47 9.04 -17.86 -3.91
N LYS A 48 8.93 -16.94 -4.88
CA LYS A 48 9.40 -15.56 -4.72
C LYS A 48 8.62 -14.82 -3.62
N ALA A 49 7.30 -14.94 -3.61
CA ALA A 49 6.44 -14.33 -2.59
C ALA A 49 6.74 -14.83 -1.17
N LYS A 50 7.12 -16.10 -1.01
CA LYS A 50 7.48 -16.71 0.27
C LYS A 50 8.79 -16.13 0.82
N LYS A 51 9.76 -15.86 -0.05
CA LYS A 51 11.06 -15.29 0.33
C LYS A 51 10.97 -13.79 0.59
N GLU A 52 10.31 -13.05 -0.30
CA GLU A 52 10.39 -11.60 -0.36
C GLU A 52 9.05 -10.89 -0.10
N GLY A 53 7.95 -11.61 0.13
CA GLY A 53 6.61 -11.04 0.22
C GLY A 53 5.94 -10.84 -1.15
N MET A 54 4.61 -10.68 -1.17
CA MET A 54 3.81 -10.50 -2.39
C MET A 54 4.23 -9.28 -3.20
N LEU A 55 4.67 -8.21 -2.53
CA LEU A 55 5.01 -6.95 -3.21
C LEU A 55 6.28 -7.03 -4.07
N SER A 56 7.05 -8.13 -3.97
CA SER A 56 8.23 -8.40 -4.81
C SER A 56 7.88 -8.84 -6.24
N ILE A 57 6.62 -9.14 -6.48
CA ILE A 57 6.11 -9.64 -7.76
C ILE A 57 5.93 -8.48 -8.73
N PRO A 58 6.43 -8.56 -9.97
CA PRO A 58 6.27 -7.49 -10.94
C PRO A 58 4.79 -7.28 -11.28
N LEU A 59 4.41 -6.02 -11.51
CA LEU A 59 3.01 -5.59 -11.71
C LEU A 59 2.28 -6.40 -12.80
N LEU A 60 2.99 -6.71 -13.90
CA LEU A 60 2.48 -7.50 -15.03
C LEU A 60 2.02 -8.90 -14.60
N SER A 61 2.71 -9.51 -13.65
CA SER A 61 2.44 -10.89 -13.19
C SER A 61 1.50 -10.96 -11.98
N LEU A 62 1.07 -9.82 -11.43
CA LEU A 62 0.16 -9.78 -10.27
C LEU A 62 -1.17 -10.47 -10.55
N PHE A 63 -1.69 -10.37 -11.78
CA PHE A 63 -2.95 -11.02 -12.12
C PHE A 63 -2.84 -12.54 -12.08
N LYS A 64 -1.73 -13.10 -12.60
CA LYS A 64 -1.42 -14.53 -12.53
C LYS A 64 -1.24 -14.98 -11.08
N TYR A 65 -0.47 -14.23 -10.29
CA TYR A 65 -0.29 -14.50 -8.86
C TYR A 65 -1.63 -14.52 -8.10
N ARG A 66 -2.54 -13.57 -8.36
CA ARG A 66 -3.86 -13.55 -7.72
C ARG A 66 -4.71 -14.78 -8.05
N LYS A 67 -4.61 -15.32 -9.27
CA LYS A 67 -5.29 -16.58 -9.63
C LYS A 67 -4.71 -17.76 -8.84
N LEU A 68 -3.39 -17.88 -8.80
CA LEU A 68 -2.68 -18.92 -8.04
C LEU A 68 -3.02 -18.89 -6.55
N VAL A 69 -3.04 -17.70 -5.93
CA VAL A 69 -3.42 -17.56 -4.51
C VAL A 69 -4.88 -17.95 -4.27
N LYS A 70 -5.79 -17.68 -5.20
CA LYS A 70 -7.19 -18.11 -5.08
C LYS A 70 -7.30 -19.63 -5.11
N GLU A 71 -6.59 -20.29 -6.01
CA GLU A 71 -6.54 -21.76 -6.11
C GLU A 71 -5.94 -22.36 -4.83
N CYS A 72 -4.83 -21.81 -4.35
CA CYS A 72 -4.18 -22.18 -3.09
C CYS A 72 -5.07 -22.00 -1.84
N LYS A 73 -5.96 -20.99 -1.87
CA LYS A 73 -6.92 -20.75 -0.78
C LYS A 73 -8.04 -21.79 -0.77
N LYS A 74 -8.44 -22.28 -1.96
CA LYS A 74 -9.44 -23.34 -2.11
C LYS A 74 -8.93 -24.69 -1.58
N THR A 75 -7.66 -24.99 -1.84
CA THR A 75 -6.97 -26.22 -1.39
C THR A 75 -6.56 -26.22 0.08
N GLY A 76 -6.84 -25.13 0.82
CA GLY A 76 -6.69 -25.09 2.27
C GLY A 76 -5.34 -24.58 2.80
N HIS A 77 -4.41 -24.17 1.93
CA HIS A 77 -3.07 -23.66 2.32
C HIS A 77 -3.09 -22.20 2.81
N ARG A 78 -4.00 -21.88 3.74
CA ARG A 78 -4.12 -20.54 4.32
C ARG A 78 -2.92 -20.14 5.17
N LYS A 79 -2.17 -21.10 5.70
CA LYS A 79 -0.98 -20.83 6.54
C LYS A 79 0.12 -20.15 5.73
N THR A 80 0.46 -20.68 4.56
CA THR A 80 1.45 -20.10 3.63
C THR A 80 1.07 -18.69 3.20
N ILE A 81 -0.21 -18.47 2.84
CA ILE A 81 -0.68 -17.12 2.47
C ILE A 81 -0.64 -16.15 3.66
N LYS A 82 -0.92 -16.60 4.88
CA LYS A 82 -0.80 -15.75 6.07
C LYS A 82 0.65 -15.34 6.31
N GLU A 83 1.61 -16.26 6.16
CA GLU A 83 3.03 -15.99 6.32
C GLU A 83 3.52 -14.93 5.32
N ILE A 84 3.18 -15.07 4.03
CA ILE A 84 3.48 -14.08 2.99
C ILE A 84 2.93 -12.70 3.39
N ASN A 85 1.68 -12.63 3.85
CA ASN A 85 1.08 -11.37 4.29
C ASN A 85 1.78 -10.75 5.51
N GLN A 86 2.34 -11.55 6.43
CA GLN A 86 3.09 -11.04 7.58
C GLN A 86 4.40 -10.39 7.12
N ILE A 87 5.09 -10.98 6.13
CA ILE A 87 6.31 -10.42 5.55
C ILE A 87 6.02 -9.06 4.91
N ASP A 88 4.96 -8.97 4.10
CA ASP A 88 4.54 -7.71 3.48
C ASP A 88 4.13 -6.66 4.53
N TYR A 89 3.43 -7.07 5.59
CA TYR A 89 3.07 -6.17 6.67
C TYR A 89 4.31 -5.62 7.38
N LYS A 90 5.30 -6.45 7.67
CA LYS A 90 6.57 -6.02 8.30
C LYS A 90 7.36 -5.07 7.39
N ARG A 91 7.35 -5.29 6.07
CA ARG A 91 7.95 -4.38 5.09
C ARG A 91 7.21 -3.04 5.07
N ALA A 92 5.88 -3.06 4.94
CA ALA A 92 5.06 -1.85 4.92
C ALA A 92 5.21 -1.03 6.21
N TYR A 93 5.28 -1.72 7.36
CA TYR A 93 5.53 -1.09 8.65
C TYR A 93 6.87 -0.36 8.66
N ARG A 94 7.97 -1.03 8.26
CA ARG A 94 9.30 -0.41 8.17
C ARG A 94 9.33 0.82 7.29
N HIS A 95 8.77 0.75 6.08
CA HIS A 95 8.71 1.91 5.18
C HIS A 95 7.87 3.06 5.75
N SER A 96 6.75 2.75 6.42
CA SER A 96 5.90 3.77 7.03
C SER A 96 6.57 4.44 8.23
N SER A 97 7.31 3.69 9.06
CA SER A 97 8.00 4.24 10.23
C SER A 97 9.13 5.19 9.86
N THR A 98 9.80 4.94 8.75
CA THR A 98 10.90 5.77 8.26
C THR A 98 10.45 6.82 7.24
N MET A 99 9.13 6.93 6.99
CA MET A 99 8.54 7.76 5.92
C MET A 99 9.33 7.65 4.59
N THR A 100 9.83 6.45 4.28
CA THR A 100 10.75 6.28 3.14
C THR A 100 9.95 6.18 1.85
N GLY A 101 9.91 7.29 1.10
CA GLY A 101 9.32 7.39 -0.24
C GLY A 101 8.48 8.66 -0.42
N TRP A 102 8.04 8.90 -1.67
CA TRP A 102 7.10 9.97 -1.98
C TRP A 102 5.69 9.52 -1.59
N THR A 103 5.22 9.93 -0.41
CA THR A 103 3.85 9.64 0.03
C THR A 103 2.88 10.65 -0.59
N SER A 104 1.61 10.26 -0.77
CA SER A 104 0.57 11.14 -1.30
C SER A 104 0.41 12.44 -0.49
N ASN A 105 0.62 12.35 0.82
CA ASN A 105 0.57 13.51 1.71
C ASN A 105 1.76 14.44 1.47
N HIS A 106 2.98 13.90 1.37
CA HIS A 106 4.17 14.69 1.03
C HIS A 106 4.01 15.41 -0.33
N ALA A 107 3.44 14.73 -1.32
CA ALA A 107 3.13 15.31 -2.64
C ALA A 107 2.14 16.48 -2.56
N MET A 108 1.04 16.31 -1.81
CA MET A 108 0.04 17.36 -1.57
C MET A 108 0.68 18.59 -0.92
N CYS A 109 1.41 18.41 0.18
CA CYS A 109 2.02 19.52 0.90
C CYS A 109 3.05 20.27 0.02
N ALA A 110 3.90 19.55 -0.73
CA ALA A 110 4.86 20.17 -1.64
C ALA A 110 4.17 20.97 -2.75
N THR A 111 3.09 20.44 -3.33
CA THR A 111 2.34 21.10 -4.41
C THR A 111 1.70 22.41 -3.93
N ILE A 112 1.15 22.42 -2.71
CA ILE A 112 0.55 23.62 -2.11
C ILE A 112 1.59 24.74 -1.97
N VAL A 113 2.79 24.42 -1.45
CA VAL A 113 3.87 25.41 -1.28
C VAL A 113 4.28 26.02 -2.63
N ILE A 114 4.44 25.19 -3.66
CA ILE A 114 4.78 25.64 -5.01
C ILE A 114 3.68 26.56 -5.57
N PHE A 115 2.42 26.16 -5.42
CA PHE A 115 1.28 26.94 -5.90
C PHE A 115 1.20 28.33 -5.24
N TYR A 116 1.43 28.40 -3.93
CA TYR A 116 1.50 29.67 -3.20
C TYR A 116 2.59 30.60 -3.71
N PHE A 117 3.78 30.05 -3.96
CA PHE A 117 4.91 30.82 -4.47
C PHE A 117 4.58 31.49 -5.81
N TYR A 118 3.98 30.75 -6.74
CA TYR A 118 3.60 31.29 -8.04
C TYR A 118 2.47 32.31 -7.98
N ILE A 119 1.45 32.09 -7.13
CA ILE A 119 0.39 33.11 -6.92
C ILE A 119 1.01 34.40 -6.37
N GLY A 120 1.91 34.30 -5.39
CA GLY A 120 2.61 35.46 -4.84
C GLY A 120 3.42 36.22 -5.91
N LEU A 121 4.14 35.50 -6.77
CA LEU A 121 4.88 36.09 -7.88
C LEU A 121 3.98 36.83 -8.88
N VAL A 122 2.85 36.24 -9.25
CA VAL A 122 1.89 36.86 -10.18
C VAL A 122 1.26 38.11 -9.57
N LEU A 123 0.92 38.07 -8.28
CA LEU A 123 0.35 39.22 -7.58
C LEU A 123 1.37 40.33 -7.32
N ALA A 124 2.65 40.02 -7.18
CA ALA A 124 3.71 41.02 -6.98
C ALA A 124 4.15 41.69 -8.28
N ASN A 125 4.03 41.00 -9.42
CA ASN A 125 4.34 41.53 -10.75
C ASN A 125 3.14 42.24 -11.42
N LYS A 126 2.05 42.45 -10.68
CA LYS A 126 0.82 43.06 -11.18
C LYS A 126 0.43 44.24 -10.31
#